data_AF-A0A8J4WY43-F1
#
_entry.id   AF-A0A8J4WY43-F1
#
_cell.length_a   1.000
_cell.length_b   1.000
_cell.length_c   1.000
_cell.angle_alpha   90.00
_cell.angle_beta   90.00
_cell.angle_gamma   90.00
#
_symmetry.space_group_name_H-M   'P 1'
#
loop_
_entity.id
_entity.type
_entity.pdbx_description
1 polymer ?
#
loop_
_entity_poly.entity_id
_entity_poly.type
_entity_poly.pdbx_seq_one_letter_code
_entity_poly.pdbx_strand_id
1 'polypeptide(L)'
;MDTMQYDRFSSPESESREQYRNRAPSYTPNRQNRWIYIMFGVLTVFLLLLTLVVGIKITQVNQQVAEIFSSLKTVSTSINAAQTDYVSLHEPEVPLPVRGSCDSDWVFYNNKCYHTSAQRLSWNDAEKNCVLQRGHLLVVNDRKEMEFVSQFIEQHLNYWIGLVERGEEGDWSWVDGTDFKSSA
;
A
#
# COMPACT_ATOMS: atom_id res chain seq x y z
N MET A 1 -108.21 -20.20 28.93
CA MET A 1 -107.25 -20.86 28.03
C MET A 1 -106.42 -19.75 27.45
N ASP A 2 -105.34 -19.41 28.15
CA ASP A 2 -104.43 -18.32 27.79
C ASP A 2 -103.34 -18.86 26.86
N THR A 3 -103.10 -18.16 25.75
CA THR A 3 -101.95 -18.39 24.87
C THR A 3 -100.96 -17.24 25.02
N MET A 4 -99.78 -17.53 25.54
CA MET A 4 -98.63 -16.64 25.67
C MET A 4 -98.04 -16.28 24.30
N GLN A 5 -97.62 -15.02 24.13
CA GLN A 5 -96.85 -14.53 23.00
C GLN A 5 -95.45 -14.14 23.52
N TYR A 6 -94.39 -14.69 22.92
CA TYR A 6 -92.99 -14.48 23.33
C TYR A 6 -92.38 -13.22 22.70
N ASP A 7 -91.68 -12.42 23.51
CA ASP A 7 -90.85 -11.30 23.06
C ASP A 7 -89.45 -11.76 22.60
N ARG A 8 -88.98 -11.16 21.50
CA ARG A 8 -87.70 -11.47 20.82
C ARG A 8 -86.56 -10.63 21.43
N PHE A 9 -85.57 -11.29 22.04
CA PHE A 9 -84.34 -10.67 22.53
C PHE A 9 -83.42 -10.23 21.37
N SER A 10 -82.98 -8.97 21.36
CA SER A 10 -81.98 -8.41 20.41
C SER A 10 -80.54 -8.61 20.93
N SER A 11 -79.62 -8.99 20.02
CA SER A 11 -78.22 -9.36 20.31
C SER A 11 -77.26 -8.14 20.35
N PRO A 12 -76.18 -8.14 21.17
CA PRO A 12 -75.32 -6.98 21.45
C PRO A 12 -74.33 -6.55 20.33
N GLU A 13 -74.37 -7.17 19.14
CA GLU A 13 -73.30 -7.06 18.14
C GLU A 13 -73.34 -5.80 17.26
N SER A 14 -74.40 -4.98 17.32
CA SER A 14 -74.56 -3.85 16.39
C SER A 14 -73.80 -2.58 16.79
N GLU A 15 -73.59 -2.32 18.09
CA GLU A 15 -72.94 -1.07 18.55
C GLU A 15 -71.42 -1.02 18.28
N SER A 16 -70.74 -2.18 18.29
CA SER A 16 -69.30 -2.23 18.10
C SER A 16 -68.85 -1.88 16.68
N ARG A 17 -69.65 -2.20 15.66
CA ARG A 17 -69.29 -1.96 14.25
C ARG A 17 -69.29 -0.49 13.84
N GLU A 18 -70.15 0.34 14.43
CA GLU A 18 -70.18 1.78 14.12
C GLU A 18 -68.98 2.50 14.74
N GLN A 19 -68.53 2.08 15.93
CA GLN A 19 -67.40 2.71 16.62
C GLN A 19 -66.06 2.51 15.89
N TYR A 20 -65.86 1.38 15.20
CA TYR A 20 -64.66 1.14 14.38
C TYR A 20 -64.66 1.95 13.08
N ARG A 21 -65.82 2.27 12.51
CA ARG A 21 -65.92 3.05 11.26
C ARG A 21 -65.46 4.50 11.46
N ASN A 22 -65.68 5.06 12.64
CA ASN A 22 -65.42 6.48 12.90
C ASN A 22 -63.96 6.81 13.23
N ARG A 23 -63.05 5.81 13.24
CA ARG A 23 -61.67 5.97 13.75
C ARG A 23 -60.56 5.82 12.71
N ALA A 24 -60.88 5.72 11.42
CA ALA A 24 -59.85 5.60 10.38
C ALA A 24 -59.22 6.99 10.09
N PRO A 25 -57.90 7.18 10.28
CA PRO A 25 -57.23 8.44 9.97
C PRO A 25 -57.04 8.59 8.44
N SER A 26 -57.31 9.79 7.92
CA SER A 26 -57.12 10.13 6.51
C SER A 26 -55.67 10.52 6.22
N TYR A 27 -54.93 9.65 5.51
CA TYR A 27 -53.60 9.97 4.99
C TYR A 27 -53.72 10.82 3.72
N THR A 28 -53.26 12.07 3.74
CA THR A 28 -53.14 12.93 2.55
C THR A 28 -51.70 12.90 2.02
N PRO A 29 -51.44 12.33 0.82
CA PRO A 29 -50.09 12.27 0.28
C PRO A 29 -49.61 13.65 -0.17
N ASN A 30 -48.52 14.14 0.46
CA ASN A 30 -47.89 15.41 0.11
C ASN A 30 -47.24 15.35 -1.29
N ARG A 31 -47.83 16.08 -2.25
CA ARG A 31 -47.43 16.13 -3.67
C ARG A 31 -46.01 16.66 -3.89
N GLN A 32 -45.45 17.43 -2.95
CA GLN A 32 -44.12 18.03 -3.07
C GLN A 32 -42.97 17.01 -3.02
N ASN A 33 -43.17 15.85 -2.36
CA ASN A 33 -42.08 14.88 -2.16
C ASN A 33 -41.88 13.92 -3.35
N ARG A 34 -42.73 14.01 -4.38
CA ARG A 34 -42.60 13.15 -5.57
C ARG A 34 -41.34 13.46 -6.38
N TRP A 35 -40.95 14.73 -6.45
CA TRP A 35 -39.75 15.16 -7.14
C TRP A 35 -38.46 14.69 -6.46
N ILE A 36 -38.49 14.49 -5.15
CA ILE A 36 -37.34 13.97 -4.38
C ILE A 36 -36.96 12.58 -4.89
N TYR A 37 -37.95 11.70 -5.10
CA TYR A 37 -37.71 10.36 -5.65
C TYR A 37 -37.21 10.39 -7.10
N ILE A 38 -37.67 11.35 -7.91
CA ILE A 38 -37.18 11.53 -9.28
C ILE A 38 -35.72 11.99 -9.26
N MET A 39 -35.37 12.96 -8.42
CA MET A 39 -34.00 13.45 -8.27
C MET A 39 -33.07 12.37 -7.74
N PHE A 40 -33.49 11.61 -6.72
CA PHE A 40 -32.73 10.45 -6.26
C PHE A 40 -32.58 9.39 -7.36
N GLY A 41 -33.63 9.12 -8.13
CA GLY A 41 -33.55 8.19 -9.27
C GLY A 41 -32.59 8.65 -10.36
N VAL A 42 -32.58 9.94 -10.70
CA VAL A 42 -31.64 10.51 -11.68
C VAL A 42 -30.21 10.47 -11.12
N LEU A 43 -30.02 10.80 -9.84
CA LEU A 43 -28.71 10.76 -9.18
C LEU A 43 -28.17 9.32 -9.11
N THR A 44 -29.00 8.33 -8.78
CA THR A 44 -28.56 6.93 -8.73
C THR A 44 -28.20 6.43 -10.12
N VAL A 45 -28.98 6.74 -11.14
CA VAL A 45 -28.64 6.40 -12.54
C VAL A 45 -27.34 7.08 -12.97
N PHE A 46 -27.14 8.35 -12.62
CA PHE A 46 -25.91 9.07 -12.94
C PHE A 46 -24.69 8.45 -12.25
N LEU A 47 -24.79 8.10 -10.97
CA LEU A 47 -23.71 7.42 -10.24
C LEU A 47 -23.43 6.02 -10.81
N LEU A 48 -24.45 5.27 -11.23
CA LEU A 48 -24.28 3.98 -11.91
C LEU A 48 -23.56 4.14 -13.26
N LEU A 49 -23.87 5.18 -14.03
CA LEU A 49 -23.17 5.48 -15.27
C LEU A 49 -21.71 5.90 -15.01
N LEU A 50 -21.45 6.73 -14.00
CA LEU A 50 -20.08 7.12 -13.64
C LEU A 50 -19.25 5.91 -13.19
N THR A 51 -19.80 5.05 -12.34
CA THR A 51 -19.10 3.84 -11.87
C THR A 51 -18.82 2.87 -13.01
N LEU A 52 -19.75 2.72 -13.96
CA LEU A 52 -19.54 1.93 -15.18
C LEU A 52 -18.42 2.52 -16.05
N VAL A 53 -18.43 3.84 -16.31
CA VAL A 53 -17.40 4.53 -17.11
C VAL A 53 -16.02 4.46 -16.44
N VAL A 54 -15.96 4.70 -15.14
CA VAL A 54 -14.72 4.58 -14.34
C VAL A 54 -14.24 3.14 -14.33
N GLY A 55 -15.13 2.16 -14.18
CA GLY A 55 -14.80 0.74 -14.29
C GLY A 55 -14.17 0.38 -15.64
N ILE A 56 -14.75 0.85 -16.76
CA ILE A 56 -14.19 0.67 -18.10
C ILE A 56 -12.78 1.27 -18.18
N LYS A 57 -12.54 2.47 -17.64
CA LYS A 57 -11.21 3.10 -17.62
C LYS A 57 -10.20 2.36 -16.72
N ILE A 58 -10.62 1.87 -15.56
CA ILE A 58 -9.79 1.06 -14.67
C ILE A 58 -9.39 -0.25 -15.36
N THR A 59 -10.31 -0.90 -16.08
CA THR A 59 -9.99 -2.12 -16.84
C THR A 59 -8.98 -1.86 -17.96
N GLN A 60 -9.00 -0.68 -18.59
CA GLN A 60 -8.00 -0.29 -19.59
C GLN A 60 -6.60 -0.13 -18.97
N VAL A 61 -6.49 0.48 -17.78
CA VAL A 61 -5.20 0.61 -17.06
C VAL A 61 -4.67 -0.76 -16.62
N ASN A 62 -5.54 -1.65 -16.14
CA ASN A 62 -5.15 -3.00 -15.74
C ASN A 62 -4.60 -3.85 -16.88
N GLN A 63 -5.05 -3.61 -18.13
CA GLN A 63 -4.49 -4.29 -19.31
C GLN A 63 -3.04 -3.87 -19.58
N GLN A 64 -2.73 -2.57 -19.49
CA GLN A 64 -1.35 -2.07 -19.66
C GLN A 64 -0.40 -2.64 -18.60
N VAL A 65 -0.90 -2.83 -17.37
CA VAL A 65 -0.13 -3.44 -16.28
C VAL A 65 0.19 -4.93 -16.56
N ALA A 66 -0.73 -5.68 -17.15
CA ALA A 66 -0.53 -7.10 -17.46
C ALA A 66 0.58 -7.34 -18.50
N GLU A 67 0.73 -6.45 -19.49
CA GLU A 67 1.81 -6.50 -20.49
C GLU A 67 3.19 -6.22 -19.86
N ILE A 68 3.26 -5.30 -18.90
CA ILE A 68 4.48 -5.04 -18.14
C ILE A 68 4.85 -6.28 -17.30
N PHE A 69 3.90 -6.92 -16.63
CA PHE A 69 4.18 -8.14 -15.86
C PHE A 69 4.62 -9.32 -16.72
N SER A 70 4.08 -9.47 -17.94
CA SER A 70 4.47 -10.56 -18.85
C SER A 70 5.90 -10.37 -19.39
N SER A 71 6.27 -9.13 -19.72
CA SER A 71 7.64 -8.80 -20.11
C SER A 71 8.63 -9.02 -18.96
N LEU A 72 8.31 -8.59 -17.73
CA LEU A 72 9.13 -8.86 -16.55
C LEU A 72 9.30 -10.36 -16.26
N LYS A 73 8.23 -11.16 -16.43
CA LYS A 73 8.29 -12.63 -16.27
C LYS A 73 9.15 -13.28 -17.34
N THR A 74 9.15 -12.75 -18.56
CA THR A 74 10.00 -13.24 -19.65
C THR A 74 11.47 -12.96 -19.36
N VAL A 75 11.79 -11.76 -18.87
CA VAL A 75 13.14 -11.37 -18.46
C VAL A 75 13.63 -12.25 -17.29
N SER A 76 12.81 -12.46 -16.26
CA SER A 76 13.20 -13.33 -15.14
C SER A 76 13.41 -14.79 -15.56
N THR A 77 12.61 -15.29 -16.51
CA THR A 77 12.78 -16.64 -17.05
C THR A 77 14.07 -16.75 -17.87
N SER A 78 14.43 -15.73 -18.65
CA SER A 78 15.72 -15.71 -19.38
C SER A 78 16.94 -15.63 -18.47
N ILE A 79 16.84 -14.92 -17.34
CA ILE A 79 17.91 -14.87 -16.33
C ILE A 79 18.08 -16.26 -15.68
N ASN A 80 16.97 -16.91 -15.30
CA ASN A 80 17.02 -18.25 -14.71
C ASN A 80 17.52 -19.32 -15.71
N ALA A 81 17.19 -19.18 -17.00
CA ALA A 81 17.68 -20.06 -18.05
C ALA A 81 19.18 -19.87 -18.34
N ALA A 82 19.69 -18.64 -18.22
CA ALA A 82 21.12 -18.37 -18.31
C ALA A 82 21.91 -18.93 -17.10
N GLN A 83 21.26 -19.07 -15.94
CA GLN A 83 21.85 -19.69 -14.74
C GLN A 83 22.07 -21.21 -14.88
N THR A 84 21.25 -21.91 -15.68
CA THR A 84 21.29 -23.38 -15.78
C THR A 84 22.45 -23.97 -16.59
N ASP A 85 23.13 -23.19 -17.43
CA ASP A 85 24.28 -23.67 -18.22
C ASP A 85 25.64 -23.55 -17.50
N TYR A 86 25.68 -22.88 -16.35
CA TYR A 86 26.89 -22.70 -15.54
C TYR A 86 27.13 -23.85 -14.54
N VAL A 87 26.14 -24.73 -14.32
CA VAL A 87 26.13 -25.69 -13.19
C VAL A 87 26.79 -27.05 -13.51
N SER A 88 27.17 -27.35 -14.77
CA SER A 88 27.65 -28.70 -15.11
C SER A 88 29.17 -28.92 -15.03
N LEU A 89 29.99 -27.94 -14.66
CA LEU A 89 31.41 -28.20 -14.50
C LEU A 89 32.07 -27.21 -13.54
N HIS A 90 31.82 -27.31 -12.24
CA HIS A 90 32.84 -27.08 -11.20
C HIS A 90 32.35 -27.61 -9.84
N GLU A 91 33.25 -28.36 -9.21
CA GLU A 91 33.26 -28.88 -7.84
C GLU A 91 32.89 -27.79 -6.81
N PRO A 92 32.42 -28.10 -5.58
CA PRO A 92 32.09 -27.07 -4.59
C PRO A 92 33.38 -26.48 -3.99
N GLU A 93 34.11 -25.71 -4.79
CA GLU A 93 35.01 -24.71 -4.27
C GLU A 93 34.15 -23.60 -3.71
N VAL A 94 34.24 -23.36 -2.39
CA VAL A 94 33.76 -22.13 -1.78
C VAL A 94 34.38 -20.98 -2.60
N PRO A 95 33.59 -20.18 -3.35
CA PRO A 95 34.18 -19.15 -4.18
C PRO A 95 34.86 -18.17 -3.23
N LEU A 96 36.19 -18.17 -3.22
CA LEU A 96 36.92 -17.05 -2.68
C LEU A 96 36.40 -15.83 -3.44
N PRO A 97 35.99 -14.75 -2.75
CA PRO A 97 35.46 -13.58 -3.44
C PRO A 97 36.49 -13.13 -4.47
N VAL A 98 36.10 -13.19 -5.74
CA VAL A 98 36.91 -12.67 -6.85
C VAL A 98 37.25 -11.24 -6.47
N ARG A 99 38.54 -10.89 -6.45
CA ARG A 99 38.97 -9.52 -6.12
C ARG A 99 38.16 -8.53 -6.98
N GLY A 100 37.27 -7.78 -6.34
CA GLY A 100 36.40 -6.81 -7.00
C GLY A 100 34.93 -7.22 -7.20
N SER A 101 34.50 -8.40 -6.73
CA SER A 101 33.08 -8.78 -6.73
C SER A 101 32.43 -8.44 -5.39
N CYS A 102 31.35 -7.67 -5.43
CA CYS A 102 30.43 -7.52 -4.30
C CYS A 102 29.34 -8.61 -4.36
N ASP A 103 28.54 -8.72 -3.30
CA ASP A 103 27.30 -9.52 -3.31
C ASP A 103 26.33 -8.99 -4.39
N SER A 104 25.37 -9.82 -4.85
CA SER A 104 24.52 -9.53 -6.02
C SER A 104 23.77 -8.19 -5.97
N ASP A 105 23.48 -7.71 -4.76
CA ASP A 105 22.67 -6.50 -4.53
C ASP A 105 23.54 -5.28 -4.18
N TRP A 106 24.87 -5.43 -4.19
CA TRP A 106 25.83 -4.39 -3.85
C TRP A 106 26.55 -3.89 -5.10
N VAL A 107 26.84 -2.59 -5.12
CA VAL A 107 27.55 -1.95 -6.22
C VAL A 107 29.02 -1.78 -5.85
N PHE A 108 29.93 -2.24 -6.72
CA PHE A 108 31.37 -2.11 -6.53
C PHE A 108 31.88 -0.76 -7.04
N TYR A 109 32.66 -0.05 -6.21
CA TYR A 109 33.41 1.14 -6.62
C TYR A 109 34.66 1.31 -5.74
N ASN A 110 35.79 1.61 -6.37
CA ASN A 110 37.07 1.91 -5.70
C ASN A 110 37.42 0.94 -4.54
N ASN A 111 37.35 -0.36 -4.80
CA ASN A 111 37.65 -1.42 -3.82
C ASN A 111 36.69 -1.48 -2.61
N LYS A 112 35.51 -0.88 -2.73
CA LYS A 112 34.43 -0.92 -1.73
C LYS A 112 33.13 -1.39 -2.37
N CYS A 113 32.24 -1.89 -1.54
CA CYS A 113 30.89 -2.29 -1.90
C CYS A 113 29.89 -1.36 -1.24
N TYR A 114 28.87 -0.94 -1.98
CA TYR A 114 27.82 -0.04 -1.51
C TYR A 114 26.45 -0.65 -1.73
N HIS A 115 25.53 -0.43 -0.78
CA HIS A 115 24.16 -0.91 -0.85
C HIS A 115 23.23 0.12 -0.19
N THR A 116 22.06 0.35 -0.78
CA THR A 116 21.02 1.22 -0.22
C THR A 116 19.94 0.39 0.46
N SER A 117 19.58 0.75 1.69
CA SER A 117 18.44 0.13 2.38
C SER A 117 17.16 0.91 2.13
N ALA A 118 16.08 0.21 1.79
CA ALA A 118 14.74 0.79 1.66
C ALA A 118 14.01 0.95 3.01
N GLN A 119 14.62 0.49 4.12
CA GLN A 119 13.99 0.51 5.43
C GLN A 119 14.08 1.89 6.09
N ARG A 120 12.97 2.37 6.65
CA ARG A 120 12.93 3.62 7.43
C ARG A 120 13.28 3.33 8.89
N LEU A 121 14.54 3.50 9.24
CA LEU A 121 15.08 3.19 10.56
C LEU A 121 15.59 4.45 11.27
N SER A 122 15.72 4.37 12.60
CA SER A 122 16.54 5.34 13.35
C SER A 122 18.00 5.21 12.92
N TRP A 123 18.83 6.25 13.10
CA TRP A 123 20.26 6.17 12.76
C TRP A 123 20.95 4.97 13.44
N ASN A 124 20.68 4.76 14.72
CA ASN A 124 21.24 3.65 15.50
C ASN A 124 20.82 2.27 14.96
N ASP A 125 19.57 2.13 14.54
CA ASP A 125 19.08 0.86 13.99
C ASP A 125 19.55 0.65 12.54
N ALA A 126 19.75 1.72 11.78
CA ALA A 126 20.34 1.67 10.45
C ALA A 126 21.80 1.17 10.52
N GLU A 127 22.62 1.70 11.44
CA GLU A 127 24.00 1.22 11.64
C GLU A 127 24.02 -0.25 12.06
N LYS A 128 23.16 -0.65 13.03
CA LYS A 128 23.04 -2.07 13.39
C LYS A 128 22.65 -2.94 12.20
N ASN A 129 21.76 -2.45 11.33
CA ASN A 129 21.36 -3.18 10.13
C ASN A 129 22.52 -3.33 9.14
N CYS A 130 23.31 -2.28 8.91
CA CYS A 130 24.52 -2.34 8.09
C CYS A 130 25.55 -3.33 8.65
N VAL A 131 25.78 -3.32 9.96
CA VAL A 131 26.69 -4.25 10.66
C VAL A 131 26.24 -5.71 10.49
N LEU A 132 24.93 -5.98 10.58
CA LEU A 132 24.38 -7.32 10.33
C LEU A 132 24.62 -7.79 8.89
N GLN A 133 24.74 -6.87 7.94
CA GLN A 133 25.10 -7.14 6.54
C GLN A 133 26.61 -7.08 6.29
N ARG A 134 27.44 -7.12 7.33
CA ARG A 134 28.92 -7.06 7.26
C ARG A 134 29.45 -5.77 6.63
N GLY A 135 28.71 -4.67 6.76
CA GLY A 135 29.12 -3.33 6.36
C GLY A 135 28.91 -2.32 7.50
N HIS A 136 29.02 -1.04 7.15
CA HIS A 136 28.75 0.09 8.03
C HIS A 136 27.97 1.15 7.25
N LEU A 137 27.33 2.10 7.94
CA LEU A 137 26.82 3.29 7.28
C LEU A 137 27.94 4.01 6.51
N LEU A 138 27.56 4.64 5.40
CA LEU A 138 28.49 5.25 4.44
C LEU A 138 29.45 6.25 5.11
N VAL A 139 30.75 6.02 4.95
CA VAL A 139 31.82 6.98 5.24
C VAL A 139 32.26 7.62 3.93
N VAL A 140 32.12 8.94 3.81
CA VAL A 140 32.48 9.68 2.61
C VAL A 140 33.92 10.21 2.76
N ASN A 141 34.81 9.74 1.89
CA ASN A 141 36.25 10.03 1.96
C ASN A 141 36.66 11.12 0.98
N ASP A 142 35.99 11.20 -0.16
CA ASP A 142 36.28 12.21 -1.17
C ASP A 142 35.05 12.58 -2.01
N ARG A 143 35.19 13.65 -2.78
CA ARG A 143 34.13 14.15 -3.65
C ARG A 143 33.73 13.15 -4.73
N LYS A 144 34.65 12.32 -5.25
CA LYS A 144 34.37 11.36 -6.32
C LYS A 144 33.52 10.20 -5.80
N GLU A 145 33.76 9.76 -4.56
CA GLU A 145 32.92 8.79 -3.85
C GLU A 145 31.50 9.35 -3.67
N MET A 146 31.35 10.61 -3.26
CA MET A 146 30.04 11.24 -3.13
C MET A 146 29.31 11.38 -4.48
N GLU A 147 30.03 11.78 -5.54
CA GLU A 147 29.50 11.85 -6.90
C GLU A 147 29.05 10.48 -7.40
N PHE A 148 29.82 9.42 -7.14
CA PHE A 148 29.43 8.06 -7.45
C PHE A 148 28.17 7.64 -6.67
N VAL A 149 28.11 7.87 -5.36
CA VAL A 149 26.93 7.56 -4.54
C VAL A 149 25.68 8.26 -5.05
N SER A 150 25.78 9.53 -5.41
CA SER A 150 24.66 10.32 -5.94
C SER A 150 24.05 9.78 -7.24
N GLN A 151 24.77 8.92 -7.98
CA GLN A 151 24.29 8.37 -9.26
C GLN A 151 23.37 7.16 -9.08
N PHE A 152 23.46 6.43 -7.97
CA PHE A 152 22.67 5.20 -7.77
C PHE A 152 21.66 5.27 -6.61
N ILE A 153 21.66 6.35 -5.82
CA ILE A 153 20.61 6.62 -4.85
C ILE A 153 19.39 7.28 -5.49
N GLU A 154 18.22 7.13 -4.86
CA GLU A 154 17.01 7.84 -5.26
C GLU A 154 17.03 9.27 -4.68
N GLN A 155 17.27 10.27 -5.55
CA GLN A 155 17.48 11.66 -5.13
C GLN A 155 16.30 12.33 -4.38
N HIS A 156 15.12 11.71 -4.39
CA HIS A 156 13.94 12.21 -3.68
C HIS A 156 13.80 11.64 -2.25
N LEU A 157 14.74 10.77 -1.83
CA LEU A 157 14.77 10.16 -0.51
C LEU A 157 15.96 10.69 0.31
N ASN A 158 15.85 10.58 1.63
CA ASN A 158 16.93 10.88 2.56
C ASN A 158 17.55 9.56 3.04
N TYR A 159 18.87 9.54 3.13
CA TYR A 159 19.64 8.37 3.55
C TYR A 159 20.50 8.70 4.76
N TRP A 160 20.56 7.78 5.72
CA TRP A 160 21.53 7.88 6.80
C TRP A 160 22.94 7.61 6.27
N ILE A 161 23.90 8.39 6.76
CA ILE A 161 25.33 8.18 6.54
C ILE A 161 26.03 7.98 7.88
N GLY A 162 27.28 7.53 7.84
CA GLY A 162 28.04 7.12 9.01
C GLY A 162 28.62 8.26 9.83
N LEU A 163 28.10 9.48 9.74
CA LEU A 163 28.57 10.61 10.54
C LEU A 163 27.80 10.65 11.86
N VAL A 164 28.50 10.66 12.99
CA VAL A 164 27.92 10.58 14.33
C VAL A 164 28.66 11.46 15.33
N GLU A 165 27.89 12.05 16.24
CA GLU A 165 28.40 12.82 17.38
C GLU A 165 28.58 11.88 18.58
N ARG A 166 29.82 11.71 19.05
CA ARG A 166 30.17 10.72 20.11
C ARG A 166 30.49 11.35 21.47
N GLY A 167 30.65 12.67 21.53
CA GLY A 167 31.07 13.39 22.72
C GLY A 167 30.17 14.58 23.01
N GLU A 168 30.77 15.77 23.05
CA GLU A 168 30.05 17.03 23.16
C GLU A 168 29.50 17.49 21.82
N GLU A 169 28.60 18.47 21.86
CA GLU A 169 28.07 19.11 20.65
C GLU A 169 29.22 19.65 19.78
N GLY A 170 29.29 19.20 18.52
CA GLY A 170 30.33 19.51 17.56
C GLY A 170 31.45 18.46 17.43
N ASP A 171 31.42 17.38 18.23
CA ASP A 171 32.41 16.29 18.17
C ASP A 171 31.97 15.17 17.21
N TRP A 172 32.04 15.50 15.91
CA TRP A 172 31.66 14.60 14.83
C TRP A 172 32.78 13.62 14.46
N SER A 173 32.43 12.35 14.35
CA SER A 173 33.31 11.29 13.89
C SER A 173 32.56 10.34 12.97
N TRP A 174 33.29 9.68 12.08
CA TRP A 174 32.75 8.65 11.23
C TRP A 174 32.61 7.32 11.98
N VAL A 175 31.68 6.46 11.54
CA VAL A 175 31.45 5.12 12.14
C VAL A 175 32.69 4.24 12.15
N ASP A 176 33.63 4.45 11.21
CA ASP A 176 34.94 3.77 11.15
C ASP A 176 35.97 4.30 12.17
N GLY A 177 35.63 5.36 12.91
CA GLY A 177 36.49 5.99 13.91
C GLY A 177 37.30 7.18 13.40
N THR A 178 37.22 7.50 12.11
CA THR A 178 37.92 8.66 11.52
C THR A 178 37.32 9.96 12.04
N ASP A 179 38.16 10.90 12.49
CA ASP A 179 37.71 12.24 12.89
C ASP A 179 37.25 13.01 11.64
N PHE A 180 36.03 13.56 11.68
CA PHE A 180 35.48 14.35 10.58
C PHE A 180 36.39 15.53 10.19
N LYS A 181 37.03 16.17 11.17
CA LYS A 181 37.94 17.31 10.94
C LYS A 181 39.21 16.90 10.20
N SER A 182 39.63 15.64 10.34
CA SER A 182 40.81 15.10 9.67
C SER A 182 40.53 14.64 8.23
N SER A 183 39.27 14.47 7.87
CA SER A 183 38.81 14.06 6.54
C SER A 183 38.53 15.23 5.57
N ALA A 184 38.86 16.46 5.96
CA ALA A 184 38.57 17.71 5.22
C ALA A 184 39.77 18.23 4.40
#